data_AF-A0A1E8BRH1-F1
#
_entry.id   AF-A0A1E8BRH1-F1
#
_cell.length_a   1.000
_cell.length_b   1.000
_cell.length_c   1.000
_cell.angle_alpha   90.00
_cell.angle_beta   90.00
_cell.angle_gamma   90.00
#
_symmetry.space_group_name_H-M   'P 1'
#
loop_
_entity.id
_entity.type
_entity.pdbx_description
1 polymer ?
#
loop_
_entity_poly.entity_id
_entity_poly.type
_entity_poly.pdbx_seq_one_letter_code
_entity_poly.pdbx_strand_id
1 'polypeptide(L)' 'MNSHLLPIGSIVILKEGTKKLMIYGRKQQVETDKVKKFDYMGCFLPRGLY' A
#
# COMPACT_ATOMS: atom_id res chain seq x y z
N MET A 1 -11.11 11.64 15.08
CA MET A 1 -11.21 11.80 13.62
C MET A 1 -10.93 10.45 12.98
N ASN A 2 -11.97 9.76 12.49
CA ASN A 2 -11.82 8.44 11.88
C ASN A 2 -11.19 8.63 10.49
N SER A 3 -9.86 8.59 10.41
CA SER A 3 -9.13 8.54 9.15
C SER A 3 -9.45 7.19 8.49
N HIS A 4 -10.48 7.19 7.64
CA HIS A 4 -10.93 6.01 6.91
C HIS A 4 -9.88 5.59 5.89
N LEU A 5 -8.93 4.77 6.35
CA LEU A 5 -7.99 4.09 5.48
C LEU A 5 -8.78 3.25 4.47
N LEU A 6 -8.32 3.23 3.22
CA LEU A 6 -8.91 2.43 2.15
C LEU A 6 -8.96 0.94 2.55
N PRO A 7 -10.02 0.22 2.16
CA PRO A 7 -10.13 -1.20 2.44
C PRO A 7 -9.04 -1.99 1.70
N ILE A 8 -8.65 -3.13 2.28
CA ILE A 8 -7.81 -4.12 1.60
C ILE A 8 -8.53 -4.61 0.35
N GLY A 9 -7.81 -4.77 -0.76
CA GLY A 9 -8.35 -5.06 -2.09
C GLY A 9 -8.62 -3.82 -2.94
N SER A 10 -8.50 -2.61 -2.37
CA SER A 10 -8.64 -1.37 -3.15
C SER A 10 -7.56 -1.28 -4.24
N ILE A 11 -7.99 -1.03 -5.47
CA ILE A 11 -7.09 -0.77 -6.59
C ILE A 11 -6.91 0.73 -6.73
N VAL A 12 -5.67 1.20 -6.64
CA VAL A 12 -5.28 2.60 -6.72
C VAL A 12 -4.25 2.83 -7.83
N ILE A 13 -4.17 4.07 -8.29
CA ILE A 13 -3.09 4.57 -9.14
C ILE A 13 -2.44 5.71 -8.36
N LEU A 14 -1.12 5.67 -8.22
CA LEU A 14 -0.39 6.74 -7.53
C LEU A 14 -0.46 8.02 -8.35
N LYS A 15 -0.34 9.17 -7.68
CA LYS A 15 -0.20 10.45 -8.36
C LYS A 15 0.99 10.35 -9.34
N GLU A 16 0.75 10.73 -10.60
CA GLU A 16 1.73 10.63 -11.71
C GLU A 16 2.15 9.20 -12.09
N GLY A 17 1.56 8.18 -11.46
CA GLY A 17 1.74 6.78 -11.83
C GLY A 17 0.83 6.35 -12.98
N THR A 18 1.23 5.32 -13.71
CA THR A 18 0.44 4.73 -14.80
C THR A 18 0.03 3.28 -14.53
N LYS A 19 0.64 2.64 -13.51
CA LYS A 19 0.40 1.24 -13.16
C LYS A 19 -0.59 1.14 -12.01
N LYS A 20 -1.52 0.18 -12.11
CA LYS A 20 -2.48 -0.16 -11.06
C LYS A 20 -1.78 -0.93 -9.94
N LEU A 21 -2.08 -0.55 -8.71
CA LEU A 21 -1.61 -1.18 -7.49
C LEU A 21 -2.81 -1.63 -6.65
N MET A 22 -2.76 -2.84 -6.10
CA MET A 22 -3.75 -3.32 -5.14
C MET A 22 -3.20 -3.17 -3.73
N ILE A 23 -3.95 -2.51 -2.84
CA ILE A 23 -3.63 -2.44 -1.42
C ILE A 23 -3.95 -3.80 -0.79
N TYR A 24 -2.96 -4.45 -0.19
CA TYR A 24 -3.15 -5.73 0.51
C TYR A 24 -2.68 -5.70 1.97
N GLY A 25 -1.92 -4.67 2.36
CA GLY A 25 -1.45 -4.46 3.74
C GLY A 25 -1.75 -3.05 4.24
N ARG A 26 -1.91 -2.91 5.56
CA ARG A 26 -2.13 -1.62 6.25
C ARG A 26 -1.24 -1.51 7.48
N LYS A 27 -0.87 -0.28 7.84
CA LYS A 27 -0.08 0.04 9.06
C LYS A 27 1.20 -0.78 9.19
N GLN A 28 1.93 -0.93 8.10
CA GLN A 28 3.09 -1.79 8.05
C GLN A 28 4.30 -1.11 8.68
N GLN A 29 4.99 -1.85 9.54
CA GLN A 29 6.22 -1.41 10.17
C GLN A 29 7.38 -2.14 9.50
N VAL A 30 8.40 -1.39 9.08
CA VAL A 30 9.64 -1.95 8.58
C VAL A 30 10.72 -1.62 9.59
N GLU A 31 11.33 -2.65 10.16
CA GLU A 31 12.49 -2.52 11.02
C GLU A 31 13.75 -2.44 10.14
N THR A 32 14.20 -1.22 9.91
CA THR A 32 15.53 -0.91 9.37
C THR A 32 16.32 -0.19 10.48
N ASP A 33 17.43 0.49 10.15
CA ASP A 33 18.16 1.35 11.11
C ASP A 33 17.29 2.41 11.81
N LYS A 34 16.15 2.78 11.20
CA LYS A 34 15.12 3.63 11.81
C LYS A 34 13.75 3.00 11.51
N VAL A 35 12.96 2.78 12.55
CA VAL A 35 11.60 2.22 12.41
C VAL A 35 10.76 3.13 11.52
N LYS A 36 10.35 2.63 10.35
CA LYS A 36 9.43 3.33 9.45
C LYS A 36 8.06 2.68 9.49
N LYS A 37 7.01 3.51 9.57
CA LYS A 37 5.62 3.08 9.52
C LYS A 37 4.98 3.61 8.24
N PHE A 38 4.28 2.73 7.53
CA PHE A 38 3.58 3.03 6.30
C PHE A 38 2.10 2.73 6.48
N ASP A 39 1.23 3.60 5.97
CA ASP A 39 -0.22 3.40 6.07
C ASP A 39 -0.71 2.24 5.21
N TYR A 40 -0.07 2.02 4.06
CA TYR A 40 -0.45 1.02 3.07
C TYR A 40 0.76 0.28 2.52
N MET A 41 0.53 -0.98 2.15
CA MET A 41 1.39 -1.75 1.25
C MET A 41 0.54 -2.31 0.11
N GLY A 42 1.10 -2.30 -1.09
CA GLY A 42 0.41 -2.77 -2.28
C GLY A 42 1.32 -3.48 -3.26
N CYS A 43 0.71 -4.28 -4.14
CA CYS A 43 1.38 -5.03 -5.19
C CYS A 43 0.88 -4.58 -6.56
N PHE A 44 1.69 -4.77 -7.61
CA PHE A 44 1.30 -4.39 -8.96
C PHE A 44 0.28 -5.38 -9.52
N LEU A 45 -0.82 -4.88 -10.08
CA LEU A 45 -1.81 -5.73 -10.74
C LEU A 45 -1.47 -5.85 -12.25
N PRO A 46 -1.56 -7.04 -12.89
CA PRO A 46 -1.87 -8.38 -12.37
C PRO A 46 -0.64 -9.16 -11.87
N ARG A 47 0.54 -8.54 -11.87
CA ARG A 47 1.83 -9.23 -11.65
C ARG A 47 1.99 -9.78 -10.22
N GLY A 48 1.30 -9.25 -9.24
CA GLY A 48 1.31 -9.72 -7.85
C GLY A 48 2.65 -9.45 -7.13
N LEU A 49 2.90 -10.25 -6.09
CA LEU A 49 4.20 -10.36 -5.40
C LEU A 49 4.85 -11.65 -5.86
N TYR A 50 6.16 -11.62 -6.11
CA TYR A 50 6.99 -12.80 -6.31
C TYR A 50 7.75 -13.13 -5.03
#